data_AF-A0A948VRK0-F1
#
_entry.id   AF-A0A948VRK0-F1
#
_cell.length_a   1.000
_cell.length_b   1.000
_cell.length_c   1.000
_cell.angle_alpha   90.00
_cell.angle_beta   90.00
_cell.angle_gamma   90.00
#
_symmetry.space_group_name_H-M   'P 1'
#
loop_
_entity.id
_entity.type
_entity.pdbx_description
1 polymer ?
#
loop_
_entity_poly.entity_id
_entity_poly.type
_entity_poly.pdbx_seq_one_letter_code
_entity_poly.pdbx_strand_id
1 'polypeptide(L)'
;MTMRILLFAISIFSVAGNAYADALADCRSSASGHDRIDACSRVIASSEFKPADRSTAHRIRGSMRSQAGANEEAIDDFNSAIALDPDNDGAYSGRGTIRLISGNHAAAIADFNRAVALNPGLINYVMLRGHAFLIAGKLDDAIEDFNKVVQRNPVNAVALNNRGLAFRKKGDLERAIADYTAAIAASPLYALAYNNRGYALETLEKKAEAVRDFRRALSIDPSLSGALHALERLGEAGKLAAQTRRLTQEGKNLAQKNCAWCHAIGAQGKSPNSLAPPFRDLKRRHPLLALREPLERGIAAPHEAMPKFEVTEAQIESLVAFINSLE
;
A
#
# COMPACT_ATOMS: atom_id res chain seq x y z
N MET A 1 25.67 66.99 -29.09
CA MET A 1 24.99 65.74 -29.49
C MET A 1 25.91 64.59 -29.13
N THR A 2 25.82 64.07 -27.90
CA THR A 2 26.56 62.88 -27.45
C THR A 2 25.76 62.24 -26.32
N MET A 3 25.05 61.18 -26.68
CA MET A 3 24.09 60.45 -25.85
C MET A 3 24.85 59.55 -24.87
N ARG A 4 24.68 59.77 -23.56
CA ARG A 4 25.15 58.85 -22.52
C ARG A 4 24.23 57.62 -22.51
N ILE A 5 24.75 56.47 -22.92
CA ILE A 5 24.09 55.17 -22.76
C ILE A 5 24.41 54.69 -21.34
N LEU A 6 23.46 54.79 -20.42
CA LEU A 6 23.48 54.04 -19.16
C LEU A 6 23.10 52.58 -19.47
N LEU A 7 24.07 51.68 -19.35
CA LEU A 7 23.82 50.24 -19.30
C LEU A 7 23.23 49.88 -17.93
N PHE A 8 21.92 49.63 -17.89
CA PHE A 8 21.28 48.98 -16.75
C PHE A 8 21.67 47.50 -16.75
N ALA A 9 22.51 47.09 -15.80
CA ALA A 9 22.68 45.69 -15.46
C ALA A 9 21.40 45.23 -14.72
N ILE A 10 20.46 44.62 -15.45
CA ILE A 10 19.30 43.96 -14.86
C ILE A 10 19.79 42.63 -14.28
N SER A 11 19.75 42.54 -12.95
CA SER A 11 20.09 41.37 -12.16
C SER A 11 19.20 40.18 -12.55
N ILE A 12 19.72 39.21 -13.31
CA ILE A 12 19.04 37.94 -13.67
C ILE A 12 18.85 37.01 -12.45
N PHE A 13 19.34 37.39 -11.27
CA PHE A 13 19.34 36.56 -10.06
C PHE A 13 17.95 36.32 -9.42
N SER A 14 16.91 37.10 -9.71
CA SER A 14 15.63 36.97 -8.98
C SER A 14 14.63 35.97 -9.57
N VAL A 15 14.68 35.71 -10.89
CA VAL A 15 13.71 34.83 -11.55
C VAL A 15 14.05 33.35 -11.34
N ALA A 16 15.35 33.02 -11.36
CA ALA A 16 15.83 31.67 -11.07
C ALA A 16 15.50 31.26 -9.63
N GLY A 17 15.75 32.13 -8.65
CA GLY A 17 15.48 31.84 -7.23
C GLY A 17 14.01 31.50 -6.93
N ASN A 18 13.06 32.18 -7.58
CA ASN A 18 11.64 31.88 -7.44
C ASN A 18 11.28 30.52 -8.09
N ALA A 19 11.74 30.27 -9.32
CA ALA A 19 11.48 29.00 -10.00
C ALA A 19 12.08 27.78 -9.27
N TYR A 20 13.18 27.97 -8.52
CA TYR A 20 13.79 26.93 -7.68
C TYR A 20 13.05 26.69 -6.37
N ALA A 21 12.61 27.74 -5.67
CA ALA A 21 11.79 27.59 -4.47
C ALA A 21 10.47 26.86 -4.79
N ASP A 22 9.90 27.16 -5.94
CA ASP A 22 8.68 26.52 -6.45
C ASP A 22 8.89 25.02 -6.72
N ALA A 23 10.05 24.60 -7.24
CA ALA A 23 10.31 23.20 -7.58
C ALA A 23 10.33 22.25 -6.36
N LEU A 24 10.89 22.69 -5.23
CA LEU A 24 10.88 21.88 -4.00
C LEU A 24 9.50 21.85 -3.36
N ALA A 25 8.77 22.97 -3.41
CA ALA A 25 7.38 23.01 -2.97
C ALA A 25 6.52 22.06 -3.81
N ASP A 26 6.60 22.13 -5.14
CA ASP A 26 5.89 21.26 -6.07
C ASP A 26 6.23 19.78 -5.84
N CYS A 27 7.50 19.44 -5.63
CA CYS A 27 7.92 18.09 -5.28
C CYS A 27 7.23 17.60 -3.99
N ARG A 28 7.05 18.47 -2.99
CA ARG A 28 6.42 18.11 -1.71
C ARG A 28 4.89 18.07 -1.78
N SER A 29 4.25 18.92 -2.56
CA SER A 29 2.80 19.16 -2.45
C SER A 29 1.98 18.98 -3.73
N SER A 30 2.57 18.76 -4.91
CA SER A 30 1.81 18.65 -6.16
C SER A 30 0.76 17.53 -6.10
N ALA A 31 -0.50 17.82 -6.43
CA ALA A 31 -1.59 16.83 -6.35
C ALA A 31 -1.55 15.77 -7.47
N SER A 32 -0.81 16.02 -8.54
CA SER A 32 -0.61 15.13 -9.68
C SER A 32 0.66 14.30 -9.50
N GLY A 33 0.56 12.97 -9.62
CA GLY A 33 1.70 12.08 -9.43
C GLY A 33 2.81 12.30 -10.47
N HIS A 34 2.42 12.56 -11.73
CA HIS A 34 3.37 12.85 -12.82
C HIS A 34 4.11 14.17 -12.57
N ASP A 35 3.36 15.25 -12.31
CA ASP A 35 3.97 16.58 -12.07
C ASP A 35 4.87 16.57 -10.84
N ARG A 36 4.52 15.76 -9.82
CA ARG A 36 5.34 15.57 -8.63
C ARG A 36 6.66 14.85 -8.95
N ILE A 37 6.65 13.82 -9.80
CA ILE A 37 7.86 13.12 -10.26
C ILE A 37 8.78 14.08 -11.02
N ASP A 38 8.24 14.90 -11.91
CA ASP A 38 9.01 15.87 -12.69
C ASP A 38 9.61 16.97 -11.81
N ALA A 39 8.82 17.50 -10.87
CA ALA A 39 9.29 18.48 -9.89
C ALA A 39 10.43 17.93 -9.04
N CYS A 40 10.28 16.72 -8.48
CA CYS A 40 11.35 16.08 -7.72
C CYS A 40 12.59 15.80 -8.58
N SER A 41 12.41 15.44 -9.86
CA SER A 41 13.54 15.22 -10.78
C SER A 41 14.33 16.51 -11.03
N ARG A 42 13.67 17.66 -11.12
CA ARG A 42 14.35 18.97 -11.21
C ARG A 42 15.15 19.29 -9.95
N VAL A 43 14.60 19.01 -8.76
CA VAL A 43 15.30 19.20 -7.49
C VAL A 43 16.56 18.32 -7.42
N ILE A 44 16.44 17.05 -7.82
CA ILE A 44 17.54 16.07 -7.80
C ILE A 44 18.68 16.48 -8.73
N ALA A 45 18.36 16.96 -9.93
CA ALA A 45 19.35 17.32 -10.95
C ALA A 45 20.12 18.61 -10.63
N SER A 46 19.58 19.47 -9.76
CA SER A 46 20.20 20.76 -9.44
C SER A 46 21.20 20.64 -8.28
N SER A 47 22.40 21.21 -8.46
CA SER A 47 23.40 21.35 -7.40
C SER A 47 23.10 22.47 -6.40
N GLU A 48 22.08 23.30 -6.66
CA GLU A 48 21.72 24.43 -5.81
C GLU A 48 20.96 23.99 -4.55
N PHE A 49 20.30 22.82 -4.57
CA PHE A 49 19.63 22.27 -3.40
C PHE A 49 20.59 21.54 -2.47
N LYS A 50 20.35 21.66 -1.16
CA LYS A 50 21.13 20.97 -0.14
C LYS A 50 20.99 19.45 -0.31
N PRO A 51 22.01 18.65 0.09
CA PRO A 51 21.92 17.19 0.05
C PRO A 51 20.67 16.62 0.73
N ALA A 52 20.24 17.18 1.87
CA ALA A 52 19.02 16.77 2.57
C ALA A 52 17.73 17.05 1.77
N ASP A 53 17.66 18.16 1.03
CA ASP A 53 16.51 18.49 0.18
C ASP A 53 16.45 17.56 -1.03
N ARG A 54 17.61 17.24 -1.63
CA ARG A 54 17.70 16.24 -2.70
C ARG A 54 17.39 14.82 -2.21
N SER A 55 17.83 14.47 -1.00
CA SER A 55 17.45 13.21 -0.36
C SER A 55 15.94 13.11 -0.18
N THR A 56 15.30 14.19 0.29
CA THR A 56 13.84 14.27 0.39
C THR A 56 13.17 14.11 -0.99
N ALA A 57 13.70 14.76 -2.03
CA ALA A 57 13.16 14.66 -3.38
C ALA A 57 13.30 13.24 -3.95
N HIS A 58 14.43 12.57 -3.76
CA HIS A 58 14.61 11.16 -4.09
C HIS A 58 13.59 10.28 -3.36
N ARG A 59 13.43 10.43 -2.04
CA ARG A 59 12.43 9.67 -1.27
C ARG A 59 11.01 9.86 -1.83
N ILE A 60 10.62 11.10 -2.09
CA ILE A 60 9.27 11.40 -2.59
C ILE A 60 9.08 10.79 -3.99
N ARG A 61 10.05 10.96 -4.90
CA ARG A 61 10.00 10.37 -6.24
C ARG A 61 9.95 8.85 -6.20
N GLY A 62 10.75 8.23 -5.33
CA GLY A 62 10.72 6.79 -5.10
C GLY A 62 9.36 6.29 -4.60
N SER A 63 8.72 7.03 -3.68
CA SER A 63 7.36 6.71 -3.25
C SER A 63 6.33 6.80 -4.39
N MET A 64 6.45 7.79 -5.29
CA MET A 64 5.54 7.93 -6.43
C MET A 64 5.76 6.82 -7.47
N ARG A 65 7.02 6.47 -7.73
CA ARG A 65 7.39 5.34 -8.61
C ARG A 65 6.88 4.01 -8.07
N SER A 66 7.00 3.77 -6.77
CA SER A 66 6.46 2.57 -6.13
C SER A 66 4.95 2.48 -6.27
N GLN A 67 4.22 3.58 -6.07
CA GLN A 67 2.77 3.63 -6.30
C GLN A 67 2.40 3.33 -7.76
N ALA A 68 3.22 3.77 -8.72
CA ALA A 68 3.07 3.47 -10.13
C ALA A 68 3.51 2.04 -10.51
N GLY A 69 4.08 1.25 -9.59
CA GLY A 69 4.60 -0.11 -9.83
C GLY A 69 6.03 -0.17 -10.35
N ALA A 70 6.70 0.97 -10.54
CA ALA A 70 8.12 1.08 -10.92
C ALA A 70 9.03 0.86 -9.69
N ASN A 71 9.03 -0.39 -9.21
CA ASN A 71 9.65 -0.75 -7.92
C ASN A 71 11.18 -0.74 -7.95
N GLU A 72 11.80 -1.06 -9.09
CA GLU A 72 13.26 -1.03 -9.24
C GLU A 72 13.76 0.42 -9.19
N GLU A 73 13.15 1.31 -9.97
CA GLU A 73 13.50 2.73 -9.97
C GLU A 73 13.18 3.41 -8.63
N ALA A 74 12.16 2.93 -7.92
CA ALA A 74 11.85 3.37 -6.57
C ALA A 74 12.95 2.96 -5.57
N ILE A 75 13.47 1.73 -5.65
CA ILE A 75 14.59 1.28 -4.82
C ILE A 75 15.84 2.12 -5.09
N ASP A 76 16.15 2.44 -6.34
CA ASP A 76 17.29 3.29 -6.70
C ASP A 76 17.16 4.70 -6.12
N ASP A 77 15.95 5.26 -6.14
CA ASP A 77 15.65 6.52 -5.49
C ASP A 77 15.84 6.44 -3.97
N PHE A 78 15.34 5.41 -3.31
CA PHE A 78 15.54 5.26 -1.87
C PHE A 78 17.02 5.04 -1.50
N ASN A 79 17.78 4.30 -2.31
CA ASN A 79 19.22 4.14 -2.14
C ASN A 79 19.94 5.50 -2.24
N SER A 80 19.59 6.29 -3.25
CA SER A 80 20.16 7.64 -3.46
C SER A 80 19.79 8.59 -2.32
N ALA A 81 18.55 8.52 -1.82
CA ALA A 81 18.11 9.29 -0.66
C ALA A 81 18.96 8.96 0.58
N ILE A 82 19.16 7.68 0.88
CA ILE A 82 19.95 7.21 2.02
C ILE A 82 21.43 7.57 1.86
N ALA A 83 21.98 7.54 0.64
CA ALA A 83 23.37 7.93 0.40
C ALA A 83 23.60 9.43 0.63
N LEU A 84 22.62 10.27 0.31
CA LEU A 84 22.67 11.72 0.54
C LEU A 84 22.37 12.12 1.98
N ASP A 85 21.52 11.35 2.65
CA ASP A 85 21.11 11.56 4.04
C ASP A 85 20.85 10.20 4.74
N PRO A 86 21.84 9.68 5.48
CA PRO A 86 21.72 8.41 6.21
C PRO A 86 20.69 8.41 7.35
N ASP A 87 20.12 9.56 7.69
CA ASP A 87 19.10 9.72 8.74
C ASP A 87 17.69 9.89 8.16
N ASN A 88 17.52 9.74 6.84
CA ASN A 88 16.23 9.76 6.17
C ASN A 88 15.41 8.48 6.46
N ASP A 89 14.75 8.45 7.61
CA ASP A 89 13.86 7.39 8.10
C ASP A 89 12.80 6.97 7.07
N GLY A 90 12.20 7.93 6.38
CA GLY A 90 11.20 7.67 5.36
C GLY A 90 11.74 6.90 4.16
N ALA A 91 13.01 7.09 3.77
CA ALA A 91 13.63 6.36 2.67
C ALA A 91 13.87 4.89 3.04
N TYR A 92 14.30 4.62 4.28
CA TYR A 92 14.37 3.26 4.81
C TYR A 92 12.98 2.61 4.82
N SER A 93 11.96 3.28 5.34
CA SER A 93 10.61 2.71 5.36
C SER A 93 10.05 2.42 3.96
N GLY A 94 10.30 3.31 2.99
CA GLY A 94 9.84 3.13 1.61
C GLY A 94 10.51 1.93 0.95
N ARG A 95 11.84 1.81 1.09
CA ARG A 95 12.60 0.67 0.58
C ARG A 95 12.23 -0.64 1.27
N GLY A 96 12.02 -0.60 2.59
CA GLY A 96 11.59 -1.73 3.40
C GLY A 96 10.24 -2.29 2.94
N THR A 97 9.28 -1.41 2.62
CA THR A 97 7.97 -1.82 2.10
C THR A 97 8.08 -2.54 0.77
N ILE A 98 8.87 -2.02 -0.18
CA ILE A 98 9.07 -2.70 -1.47
C ILE A 98 9.74 -4.07 -1.27
N ARG A 99 10.80 -4.12 -0.45
CA ARG A 99 11.51 -5.37 -0.14
C ARG A 99 10.61 -6.42 0.52
N LEU A 100 9.67 -5.98 1.37
CA LEU A 100 8.69 -6.87 1.99
C LEU A 100 7.76 -7.48 0.94
N ILE A 101 7.23 -6.67 0.02
CA ILE A 101 6.37 -7.12 -1.07
C ILE A 101 7.13 -8.06 -2.03
N SER A 102 8.42 -7.79 -2.27
CA SER A 102 9.30 -8.65 -3.08
C SER A 102 9.72 -9.95 -2.39
N GLY A 103 9.27 -10.21 -1.15
CA GLY A 103 9.61 -11.42 -0.39
C GLY A 103 10.99 -11.38 0.30
N ASN A 104 11.74 -10.28 0.20
CA ASN A 104 13.01 -10.11 0.89
C ASN A 104 12.79 -9.62 2.33
N HIS A 105 12.23 -10.49 3.16
CA HIS A 105 11.79 -10.16 4.51
C HIS A 105 12.95 -9.72 5.41
N ALA A 106 14.13 -10.32 5.27
CA ALA A 106 15.30 -9.97 6.07
C ALA A 106 15.78 -8.54 5.80
N ALA A 107 15.87 -8.14 4.52
CA ALA A 107 16.24 -6.78 4.16
C ALA A 107 15.15 -5.76 4.53
N ALA A 108 13.87 -6.14 4.42
CA ALA A 108 12.76 -5.29 4.88
C ALA A 108 12.83 -5.02 6.38
N ILE A 109 13.03 -6.06 7.20
CA ILE A 109 13.20 -5.93 8.65
C ILE A 109 14.39 -5.03 9.00
N ALA A 110 15.53 -5.18 8.30
CA ALA A 110 16.70 -4.33 8.52
C ALA A 110 16.39 -2.85 8.24
N ASP A 111 15.68 -2.56 7.15
CA ASP A 111 15.25 -1.21 6.81
C ASP A 111 14.27 -0.64 7.85
N PHE A 112 13.27 -1.42 8.28
CA PHE A 112 12.33 -0.97 9.30
C PHE A 112 12.98 -0.79 10.67
N ASN A 113 13.96 -1.62 11.04
CA ASN A 113 14.78 -1.42 12.23
C ASN A 113 15.48 -0.06 12.21
N ARG A 114 16.08 0.31 11.07
CA ARG A 114 16.74 1.61 10.92
C ARG A 114 15.74 2.75 10.97
N ALA A 115 14.57 2.63 10.33
CA ALA A 115 13.51 3.65 10.40
C ALA A 115 13.00 3.85 11.84
N VAL A 116 12.76 2.78 12.60
CA VAL A 116 12.36 2.84 14.02
C VAL A 116 13.46 3.45 14.89
N ALA A 117 14.73 3.12 14.65
CA ALA A 117 15.85 3.67 15.40
C ALA A 117 16.02 5.18 15.16
N LEU A 118 15.80 5.65 13.94
CA LEU A 118 15.87 7.06 13.58
C LEU A 118 14.69 7.86 14.12
N ASN A 119 13.49 7.29 14.12
CA ASN A 119 12.28 7.96 14.56
C ASN A 119 11.38 7.02 15.38
N PRO A 120 11.72 6.76 16.65
CA PRO A 120 10.96 5.84 17.51
C PRO A 120 9.57 6.39 17.85
N GLY A 121 9.36 7.70 17.71
CA GLY A 121 8.08 8.36 17.94
C GLY A 121 7.05 8.11 16.83
N LEU A 122 7.45 7.60 15.66
CA LEU A 122 6.53 7.31 14.56
C LEU A 122 6.03 5.86 14.63
N ILE A 123 4.86 5.67 15.24
CA ILE A 123 4.31 4.33 15.50
C ILE A 123 4.06 3.51 14.23
N ASN A 124 3.88 4.16 13.08
CA ASN A 124 3.71 3.48 11.80
C ASN A 124 4.94 2.65 11.42
N TYR A 125 6.15 3.05 11.80
CA TYR A 125 7.35 2.23 11.54
C TYR A 125 7.37 0.97 12.39
N VAL A 126 6.90 1.05 13.64
CA VAL A 126 6.72 -0.12 14.51
C VAL A 126 5.66 -1.06 13.92
N MET A 127 4.56 -0.51 13.41
CA MET A 127 3.52 -1.29 12.71
C MET A 127 4.07 -2.05 11.49
N LEU A 128 4.79 -1.34 10.61
CA LEU A 128 5.40 -1.94 9.41
C LEU A 128 6.42 -3.02 9.75
N ARG A 129 7.22 -2.80 10.81
CA ARG A 129 8.16 -3.81 11.29
C ARG A 129 7.44 -5.03 11.87
N GLY A 130 6.36 -4.83 12.63
CA GLY A 130 5.48 -5.89 13.11
C GLY A 130 4.90 -6.73 11.96
N HIS A 131 4.48 -6.10 10.86
CA HIS A 131 4.05 -6.82 9.65
C HIS A 131 5.19 -7.66 9.05
N ALA A 132 6.37 -7.07 8.92
CA ALA A 132 7.54 -7.77 8.38
C ALA A 132 7.93 -8.97 9.24
N PHE A 133 7.90 -8.84 10.57
CA PHE A 133 8.11 -9.94 11.50
C PHE A 133 7.05 -11.03 11.38
N LEU A 134 5.77 -10.65 11.28
CA LEU A 134 4.66 -11.59 11.14
C LEU A 134 4.80 -12.44 9.86
N ILE A 135 5.10 -11.79 8.73
CA ILE A 135 5.30 -12.45 7.43
C ILE A 135 6.56 -13.34 7.46
N ALA A 136 7.62 -12.88 8.13
CA ALA A 136 8.84 -13.66 8.32
C ALA A 136 8.71 -14.83 9.33
N GLY A 137 7.54 -15.00 9.98
CA GLY A 137 7.33 -16.02 11.00
C GLY A 137 7.98 -15.72 12.35
N LYS A 138 8.49 -14.51 12.56
CA LYS A 138 9.06 -14.03 13.83
C LYS A 138 7.93 -13.56 14.75
N LEU A 139 7.15 -14.51 15.24
CA LEU A 139 5.85 -14.24 15.87
C LEU A 139 5.98 -13.45 17.18
N ASP A 140 7.01 -13.71 17.98
CA ASP A 140 7.22 -12.98 19.25
C ASP A 140 7.59 -11.51 19.01
N ASP A 141 8.51 -11.25 18.08
CA ASP A 141 8.87 -9.88 17.68
C ASP A 141 7.65 -9.13 17.11
N ALA A 142 6.82 -9.81 16.30
CA ALA A 142 5.59 -9.24 15.76
C ALA A 142 4.59 -8.87 16.87
N ILE A 143 4.38 -9.76 17.84
CA ILE A 143 3.49 -9.52 19.00
C ILE A 143 3.99 -8.34 19.81
N GLU A 144 5.30 -8.23 20.05
CA GLU A 144 5.88 -7.11 20.78
C GLU A 144 5.62 -5.77 20.07
N ASP A 145 5.84 -5.71 18.76
CA ASP A 145 5.59 -4.50 17.99
C ASP A 145 4.11 -4.14 17.93
N PHE A 146 3.20 -5.10 17.68
CA PHE A 146 1.77 -4.82 17.72
C PHE A 146 1.29 -4.43 19.12
N ASN A 147 1.87 -4.97 20.19
CA ASN A 147 1.60 -4.54 21.56
C ASN A 147 1.90 -3.05 21.74
N LYS A 148 3.03 -2.55 21.23
CA LYS A 148 3.38 -1.12 21.27
C LYS A 148 2.36 -0.27 20.50
N VAL A 149 1.90 -0.74 19.33
CA VAL A 149 0.86 -0.03 18.56
C VAL A 149 -0.46 0.02 19.32
N VAL A 150 -0.90 -1.10 19.91
CA VAL A 150 -2.15 -1.19 20.68
C VAL A 150 -2.06 -0.39 21.98
N GLN A 151 -0.91 -0.34 22.66
CA GLN A 151 -0.73 0.51 23.84
C GLN A 151 -0.91 2.00 23.51
N ARG A 152 -0.44 2.44 22.34
CA ARG A 152 -0.61 3.82 21.88
C ARG A 152 -2.02 4.11 21.37
N ASN A 153 -2.63 3.16 20.68
CA ASN A 153 -4.01 3.25 20.20
C ASN A 153 -4.75 1.92 20.45
N PRO A 154 -5.47 1.81 21.58
CA PRO A 154 -6.15 0.57 21.97
C PRO A 154 -7.26 0.11 21.02
N VAL A 155 -7.75 1.00 20.14
CA VAL A 155 -8.81 0.71 19.18
C VAL A 155 -8.27 0.56 17.75
N ASN A 156 -6.97 0.37 17.57
CA ASN A 156 -6.40 0.09 16.26
C ASN A 156 -6.78 -1.35 15.83
N ALA A 157 -7.86 -1.47 15.05
CA ALA A 157 -8.40 -2.75 14.61
C ALA A 157 -7.37 -3.59 13.81
N VAL A 158 -6.55 -2.94 12.98
CA VAL A 158 -5.50 -3.60 12.18
C VAL A 158 -4.46 -4.25 13.09
N ALA A 159 -3.95 -3.50 14.06
CA ALA A 159 -2.92 -3.98 14.98
C ALA A 159 -3.45 -5.13 15.86
N LEU A 160 -4.70 -5.00 16.33
CA LEU A 160 -5.38 -6.06 17.07
C LEU A 160 -5.54 -7.32 16.22
N ASN A 161 -6.03 -7.21 14.98
CA ASN A 161 -6.16 -8.37 14.10
C ASN A 161 -4.81 -9.03 13.79
N ASN A 162 -3.76 -8.25 13.51
CA ASN A 162 -2.45 -8.81 13.20
C ASN A 162 -1.78 -9.44 14.43
N ARG A 163 -1.97 -8.87 15.62
CA ARG A 163 -1.54 -9.50 16.87
C ARG A 163 -2.31 -10.80 17.14
N GLY A 164 -3.61 -10.80 16.92
CA GLY A 164 -4.44 -12.00 16.99
C GLY A 164 -3.98 -13.08 16.00
N LEU A 165 -3.57 -12.69 14.79
CA LEU A 165 -2.99 -13.61 13.79
C LEU A 165 -1.66 -14.19 14.24
N ALA A 166 -0.81 -13.39 14.89
CA ALA A 166 0.43 -13.88 15.48
C ALA A 166 0.15 -14.89 16.60
N PHE A 167 -0.77 -14.59 17.52
CA PHE A 167 -1.19 -15.52 18.59
C PHE A 167 -1.77 -16.83 18.02
N ARG A 168 -2.63 -16.74 17.01
CA ARG A 168 -3.20 -17.92 16.33
C ARG A 168 -2.12 -18.80 15.71
N LYS A 169 -1.13 -18.20 15.03
CA LYS A 169 0.02 -18.92 14.47
C LYS A 169 0.89 -19.58 15.55
N LYS A 170 0.93 -19.02 16.77
CA LYS A 170 1.57 -19.65 17.94
C LYS A 170 0.72 -20.73 18.60
N GLY A 171 -0.54 -20.92 18.18
CA GLY A 171 -1.50 -21.83 18.80
C GLY A 171 -2.22 -21.28 20.02
N ASP A 172 -2.04 -19.99 20.35
CA ASP A 172 -2.78 -19.33 21.44
C ASP A 172 -4.11 -18.78 20.92
N LEU A 173 -5.09 -19.66 20.86
CA LEU A 173 -6.38 -19.37 20.22
C LEU A 173 -7.24 -18.44 21.08
N GLU A 174 -7.13 -18.52 22.40
CA GLU A 174 -7.85 -17.68 23.34
C GLU A 174 -7.45 -16.20 23.20
N ARG A 175 -6.14 -15.89 23.21
CA ARG A 175 -5.68 -14.51 22.99
C ARG A 175 -5.97 -14.03 21.57
N ALA A 176 -5.87 -14.91 20.58
CA ALA A 176 -6.26 -14.59 19.21
C ALA A 176 -7.73 -14.16 19.11
N ILE A 177 -8.64 -14.94 19.69
CA ILE A 177 -10.09 -14.64 19.69
C ILE A 177 -10.39 -13.34 20.44
N ALA A 178 -9.71 -13.08 21.57
CA ALA A 178 -9.85 -11.83 22.31
C ALA A 178 -9.46 -10.63 21.45
N ASP A 179 -8.31 -10.70 20.77
CA ASP A 179 -7.82 -9.65 19.89
C ASP A 179 -8.72 -9.44 18.66
N TYR A 180 -9.17 -10.50 18.00
CA TYR A 180 -10.13 -10.36 16.89
C TYR A 180 -11.46 -9.78 17.34
N THR A 181 -11.92 -10.13 18.55
CA THR A 181 -13.15 -9.56 19.11
C THR A 181 -13.00 -8.08 19.41
N ALA A 182 -11.86 -7.66 19.94
CA ALA A 182 -11.54 -6.25 20.12
C ALA A 182 -11.43 -5.51 18.78
N ALA A 183 -10.83 -6.12 17.75
CA ALA A 183 -10.75 -5.56 16.40
C ALA A 183 -12.14 -5.35 15.79
N ILE A 184 -13.05 -6.32 15.95
CA ILE A 184 -14.46 -6.23 15.51
C ILE A 184 -15.21 -5.15 16.29
N ALA A 185 -14.98 -5.02 17.60
CA ALA A 185 -15.62 -3.97 18.39
C ALA A 185 -15.15 -2.57 17.97
N ALA A 186 -13.86 -2.41 17.64
CA ALA A 186 -13.29 -1.17 17.14
C ALA A 186 -13.73 -0.85 15.70
N SER A 187 -13.86 -1.86 14.84
CA SER A 187 -14.30 -1.72 13.45
C SER A 187 -15.28 -2.85 13.07
N PRO A 188 -16.60 -2.63 13.24
CA PRO A 188 -17.62 -3.67 12.97
C PRO A 188 -17.73 -4.12 11.51
N LEU A 189 -17.12 -3.37 10.58
CA LEU A 189 -17.04 -3.68 9.14
C LEU A 189 -15.69 -4.26 8.72
N TYR A 190 -14.85 -4.67 9.67
CA TYR A 190 -13.55 -5.25 9.35
C TYR A 190 -13.67 -6.75 9.07
N ALA A 191 -13.94 -7.10 7.80
CA ALA A 191 -14.25 -8.46 7.37
C ALA A 191 -13.15 -9.49 7.72
N LEU A 192 -11.87 -9.09 7.63
CA LEU A 192 -10.73 -9.95 7.94
C LEU A 192 -10.72 -10.40 9.42
N ALA A 193 -11.11 -9.55 10.36
CA ALA A 193 -11.17 -9.93 11.77
C ALA A 193 -12.24 -11.01 12.02
N TYR A 194 -13.41 -10.93 11.36
CA TYR A 194 -14.40 -12.01 11.41
C TYR A 194 -13.87 -13.29 10.77
N ASN A 195 -13.27 -13.22 9.58
CA ASN A 195 -12.68 -14.39 8.92
C ASN A 195 -11.64 -15.08 9.82
N ASN A 196 -10.74 -14.30 10.42
CA ASN A 196 -9.66 -14.83 11.24
C ASN A 196 -10.17 -15.39 12.59
N ARG A 197 -11.15 -14.74 13.22
CA ARG A 197 -11.82 -15.28 14.40
C ARG A 197 -12.58 -16.56 14.09
N GLY A 198 -13.23 -16.63 12.92
CA GLY A 198 -13.89 -17.83 12.43
C GLY A 198 -12.94 -19.03 12.38
N TYR A 199 -11.73 -18.86 11.83
CA TYR A 199 -10.72 -19.93 11.82
C TYR A 199 -10.25 -20.33 13.22
N ALA A 200 -10.06 -19.36 14.12
CA ALA A 200 -9.67 -19.67 15.51
C ALA A 200 -10.78 -20.44 16.26
N LEU A 201 -12.04 -20.02 16.09
CA LEU A 201 -13.21 -20.70 16.66
C LEU A 201 -13.39 -22.10 16.09
N GLU A 202 -13.18 -22.27 14.79
CA GLU A 202 -13.22 -23.58 14.15
C GLU A 202 -12.16 -24.53 14.71
N THR A 203 -10.94 -24.03 14.94
CA THR A 203 -9.86 -24.82 15.56
C THR A 203 -10.20 -25.25 16.99
N LEU A 204 -10.99 -24.45 17.72
CA LEU A 204 -11.55 -24.80 19.03
C LEU A 204 -12.85 -25.62 18.94
N GLU A 205 -13.19 -26.17 17.78
CA GLU A 205 -14.42 -26.94 17.52
C GLU A 205 -15.73 -26.17 17.78
N LYS A 206 -15.69 -24.85 17.89
CA LYS A 206 -16.86 -23.97 18.06
C LYS A 206 -17.54 -23.69 16.72
N LYS A 207 -17.95 -24.76 16.02
CA LYS A 207 -18.44 -24.74 14.64
C LYS A 207 -19.54 -23.70 14.40
N ALA A 208 -20.56 -23.65 15.27
CA ALA A 208 -21.68 -22.73 15.10
C ALA A 208 -21.25 -21.26 15.15
N GLU A 209 -20.25 -20.92 15.97
CA GLU A 209 -19.73 -19.56 16.08
C GLU A 209 -18.86 -19.21 14.87
N ALA A 210 -18.00 -20.13 14.45
CA ALA A 210 -17.17 -19.98 13.25
C ALA A 210 -18.00 -19.71 11.99
N VAL A 211 -19.09 -20.47 11.79
CA VAL A 211 -20.01 -20.29 10.65
C VAL A 211 -20.66 -18.91 10.66
N ARG A 212 -21.06 -18.38 11.82
CA ARG A 212 -21.61 -17.02 11.92
C ARG A 212 -20.57 -15.98 11.48
N ASP A 213 -19.33 -16.13 11.93
CA ASP A 213 -18.25 -15.22 11.58
C ASP A 213 -17.87 -15.28 10.10
N PHE A 214 -17.76 -16.46 9.50
CA PHE A 214 -17.49 -16.58 8.06
C PHE A 214 -18.62 -15.99 7.21
N ARG A 215 -19.89 -16.22 7.60
CA ARG A 215 -21.04 -15.59 6.93
C ARG A 215 -21.00 -14.07 7.05
N ARG A 216 -20.63 -13.56 8.23
CA ARG A 216 -20.49 -12.12 8.44
C ARG A 216 -19.36 -11.54 7.60
N ALA A 217 -18.21 -12.19 7.55
CA ALA A 217 -17.08 -11.81 6.71
C ALA A 217 -17.50 -11.70 5.23
N LEU A 218 -18.17 -12.72 4.67
CA LEU A 218 -18.66 -12.70 3.28
C LEU A 218 -19.77 -11.69 3.01
N SER A 219 -20.59 -11.36 4.01
CA SER A 219 -21.60 -10.31 3.88
C SER A 219 -20.99 -8.91 3.77
N ILE A 220 -19.78 -8.73 4.29
CA ILE A 220 -19.04 -7.46 4.25
C ILE A 220 -18.13 -7.44 3.02
N ASP A 221 -17.33 -8.49 2.82
CA ASP A 221 -16.43 -8.66 1.68
C ASP A 221 -16.66 -10.04 1.03
N PRO A 222 -17.45 -10.10 -0.07
CA PRO A 222 -17.68 -11.33 -0.83
C PRO A 222 -16.41 -11.90 -1.49
N SER A 223 -15.31 -11.17 -1.57
CA SER A 223 -14.08 -11.64 -2.22
C SER A 223 -13.20 -12.52 -1.32
N LEU A 224 -13.54 -12.66 -0.03
CA LEU A 224 -12.80 -13.48 0.92
C LEU A 224 -12.96 -14.97 0.66
N SER A 225 -12.16 -15.50 -0.28
CA SER A 225 -12.13 -16.92 -0.63
C SER A 225 -11.89 -17.83 0.57
N GLY A 226 -11.09 -17.40 1.56
CA GLY A 226 -10.88 -18.14 2.81
C GLY A 226 -12.19 -18.44 3.55
N ALA A 227 -13.01 -17.43 3.81
CA ALA A 227 -14.30 -17.60 4.48
C ALA A 227 -15.25 -18.48 3.66
N LEU A 228 -15.24 -18.36 2.33
CA LEU A 228 -16.04 -19.21 1.45
C LEU A 228 -15.61 -20.67 1.51
N HIS A 229 -14.31 -20.96 1.36
CA HIS A 229 -13.77 -22.31 1.45
C HIS A 229 -14.02 -22.94 2.83
N ALA A 230 -13.94 -22.15 3.90
CA ALA A 230 -14.27 -22.62 5.25
C ALA A 230 -15.73 -23.04 5.36
N LEU A 231 -16.67 -22.23 4.84
CA LEU A 231 -18.09 -22.60 4.81
C LEU A 231 -18.37 -23.84 3.95
N GLU A 232 -17.70 -23.99 2.80
CA GLU A 232 -17.83 -25.17 1.95
C GLU A 232 -17.37 -26.45 2.67
N ARG A 233 -16.18 -26.39 3.30
CA ARG A 233 -15.62 -27.49 4.09
C ARG A 233 -16.51 -27.86 5.28
N LEU A 234 -17.20 -26.88 5.88
CA LEU A 234 -18.12 -27.10 6.99
C LEU A 234 -19.52 -27.58 6.56
N GLY A 235 -19.81 -27.63 5.25
CA GLY A 235 -21.12 -27.99 4.68
C GLY A 235 -22.16 -26.87 4.76
N GLU A 236 -21.73 -25.62 4.96
CA GLU A 236 -22.56 -24.47 5.34
C GLU A 236 -22.62 -23.37 4.27
N ALA A 237 -21.96 -23.60 3.12
CA ALA A 237 -21.88 -22.69 1.98
C ALA A 237 -23.26 -22.36 1.36
N GLY A 238 -24.13 -23.36 1.23
CA GLY A 238 -25.53 -23.21 0.79
C GLY A 238 -25.73 -22.28 -0.41
N LYS A 239 -26.79 -21.45 -0.35
CA LYS A 239 -27.08 -20.42 -1.37
C LYS A 239 -26.11 -19.23 -1.33
N LEU A 240 -25.49 -18.98 -0.17
CA LEU A 240 -24.58 -17.85 0.02
C LEU A 240 -23.34 -17.98 -0.88
N ALA A 241 -22.77 -19.17 -1.00
CA ALA A 241 -21.64 -19.43 -1.89
C ALA A 241 -21.94 -19.11 -3.36
N ALA A 242 -23.11 -19.51 -3.86
CA ALA A 242 -23.53 -19.20 -5.23
C ALA A 242 -23.67 -17.68 -5.44
N GLN A 243 -24.24 -16.98 -4.46
CA GLN A 243 -24.38 -15.52 -4.49
C GLN A 243 -23.01 -14.83 -4.45
N THR A 244 -22.11 -15.24 -3.55
CA THR A 244 -20.75 -14.72 -3.41
C THR A 244 -19.93 -14.90 -4.70
N ARG A 245 -19.95 -16.10 -5.29
CA ARG A 245 -19.27 -16.38 -6.57
C ARG A 245 -19.82 -15.52 -7.70
N ARG A 246 -21.16 -15.39 -7.77
CA ARG A 246 -21.82 -14.53 -8.76
C ARG A 246 -21.41 -13.07 -8.61
N LEU A 247 -21.49 -12.50 -7.40
CA LEU A 247 -21.11 -11.11 -7.13
C LEU A 247 -19.63 -10.86 -7.44
N THR A 248 -18.76 -11.81 -7.08
CA THR A 248 -17.33 -11.74 -7.42
C THR A 248 -17.12 -11.73 -8.94
N GLN A 249 -17.81 -12.60 -9.67
CA GLN A 249 -17.71 -12.66 -11.13
C GLN A 249 -18.30 -11.40 -11.80
N GLU A 250 -19.42 -10.88 -11.31
CA GLU A 250 -20.01 -9.63 -11.78
C GLU A 250 -19.05 -8.45 -11.54
N GLY A 251 -18.41 -8.38 -10.37
CA GLY A 251 -17.38 -7.40 -10.06
C GLY A 251 -16.18 -7.49 -11.01
N LYS A 252 -15.66 -8.70 -11.26
CA LYS A 252 -14.59 -8.94 -12.24
C LYS A 252 -15.00 -8.49 -13.65
N ASN A 253 -16.20 -8.87 -14.09
CA ASN A 253 -16.72 -8.51 -15.41
C ASN A 253 -16.90 -6.99 -15.55
N LEU A 254 -17.37 -6.32 -14.50
CA LEU A 254 -17.52 -4.87 -14.48
C LEU A 254 -16.17 -4.16 -14.53
N ALA A 255 -15.19 -4.63 -13.74
CA ALA A 255 -13.82 -4.13 -13.80
C ALA A 255 -13.23 -4.30 -15.20
N GLN A 256 -13.36 -5.48 -15.81
CA GLN A 256 -12.91 -5.75 -17.18
C GLN A 256 -13.59 -4.86 -18.22
N LYS A 257 -14.92 -4.69 -18.15
CA LYS A 257 -15.67 -3.83 -19.09
C LYS A 257 -15.29 -2.35 -18.94
N ASN A 258 -15.16 -1.86 -17.72
CA ASN A 258 -14.79 -0.48 -17.45
C ASN A 258 -13.33 -0.20 -17.82
N CYS A 259 -12.43 -1.17 -17.58
CA CYS A 259 -11.05 -1.09 -18.04
C CYS A 259 -10.98 -1.15 -19.57
N ALA A 260 -11.70 -2.06 -20.23
CA ALA A 260 -11.74 -2.16 -21.68
C ALA A 260 -12.33 -0.90 -22.33
N TRP A 261 -13.34 -0.26 -21.73
CA TRP A 261 -13.94 0.95 -22.29
C TRP A 261 -13.05 2.19 -22.13
N CYS A 262 -12.27 2.30 -21.04
CA CYS A 262 -11.31 3.38 -20.84
C CYS A 262 -9.94 3.13 -21.53
N HIS A 263 -9.54 1.86 -21.68
CA HIS A 263 -8.22 1.41 -22.16
C HIS A 263 -8.25 0.61 -23.47
N ALA A 264 -9.37 0.57 -24.20
CA ALA A 264 -9.37 0.11 -25.60
C ALA A 264 -8.59 1.13 -26.43
N ILE A 265 -7.28 0.99 -26.41
CA ILE A 265 -6.38 1.69 -27.32
C ILE A 265 -6.57 1.00 -28.68
N GLY A 266 -7.27 1.65 -29.61
CA GLY A 266 -7.30 1.18 -31.00
C GLY A 266 -5.89 1.18 -31.60
N ALA A 267 -5.69 0.59 -32.78
CA ALA A 267 -4.40 0.40 -33.48
C ALA A 267 -3.49 1.65 -33.64
N GLN A 268 -3.95 2.82 -33.22
CA GLN A 268 -3.28 4.13 -33.30
C GLN A 268 -2.77 4.65 -31.95
N GLY A 269 -2.86 3.87 -30.86
CA GLY A 269 -2.23 4.25 -29.59
C GLY A 269 -2.99 5.28 -28.73
N LYS A 270 -4.25 5.63 -29.08
CA LYS A 270 -5.05 6.61 -28.33
C LYS A 270 -6.34 6.01 -27.76
N SER A 271 -6.64 6.31 -26.50
CA SER A 271 -7.94 6.02 -25.88
C SER A 271 -9.03 6.84 -26.58
N PRO A 272 -10.19 6.25 -26.89
CA PRO A 272 -11.30 6.95 -27.56
C PRO A 272 -12.00 7.99 -26.66
N ASN A 273 -11.65 8.09 -25.37
CA ASN A 273 -12.24 9.06 -24.44
C ASN A 273 -11.20 10.14 -24.05
N SER A 274 -11.33 11.33 -24.64
CA SER A 274 -10.47 12.50 -24.36
C SER A 274 -10.64 13.11 -22.96
N LEU A 275 -11.67 12.67 -22.22
CA LEU A 275 -11.97 13.07 -20.85
C LEU A 275 -11.62 11.97 -19.84
N ALA A 276 -10.93 10.91 -20.26
CA ALA A 276 -10.49 9.84 -19.37
C ALA A 276 -9.60 10.45 -18.26
N PRO A 277 -10.01 10.41 -16.97
CA PRO A 277 -9.21 10.95 -15.89
C PRO A 277 -7.97 10.06 -15.69
N PRO A 278 -6.80 10.63 -15.36
CA PRO A 278 -5.65 9.81 -14.97
C PRO A 278 -6.04 8.99 -13.73
N PHE A 279 -6.09 7.66 -13.89
CA PHE A 279 -6.36 6.62 -12.88
C PHE A 279 -6.86 7.10 -11.51
N ARG A 280 -8.06 7.69 -11.45
CA ARG A 280 -8.62 8.15 -10.16
C ARG A 280 -10.12 7.92 -10.10
N ASP A 281 -10.51 7.26 -9.02
CA ASP A 281 -11.79 7.41 -8.33
C ASP A 281 -12.96 6.45 -8.70
N LEU A 282 -12.71 5.14 -8.62
CA LEU A 282 -13.77 4.12 -8.51
C LEU A 282 -14.41 4.09 -7.10
N LYS A 283 -13.65 4.46 -6.06
CA LYS A 283 -14.08 4.42 -4.65
C LYS A 283 -15.23 5.38 -4.34
N ARG A 284 -15.25 6.59 -4.93
CA ARG A 284 -16.31 7.60 -4.68
C ARG A 284 -17.63 7.30 -5.39
N ARG A 285 -17.61 6.59 -6.52
CA ARG A 285 -18.83 6.33 -7.32
C ARG A 285 -19.51 5.02 -6.98
N HIS A 286 -18.76 4.00 -6.55
CA HIS A 286 -19.32 2.68 -6.26
C HIS A 286 -18.66 2.04 -5.03
N PRO A 287 -18.94 2.57 -3.82
CA PRO A 287 -18.27 2.13 -2.59
C PRO A 287 -18.48 0.65 -2.24
N LEU A 288 -19.50 0.00 -2.82
CA LEU A 288 -19.82 -1.43 -2.62
C LEU A 288 -19.21 -2.35 -3.69
N LEU A 289 -18.59 -1.81 -4.75
CA LEU A 289 -17.98 -2.57 -5.85
C LEU A 289 -16.44 -2.53 -5.84
N ALA A 290 -15.85 -1.95 -4.80
CA ALA A 290 -14.42 -1.95 -4.60
C ALA A 290 -13.95 -3.36 -4.22
N LEU A 291 -13.80 -4.23 -5.23
CA LEU A 291 -12.80 -5.29 -5.16
C LEU A 291 -11.47 -4.61 -4.78
N ARG A 292 -10.80 -5.21 -3.80
CA ARG A 292 -9.52 -4.83 -3.18
C ARG A 292 -8.56 -4.09 -4.12
N GLU A 293 -7.93 -3.07 -3.53
CA GLU A 293 -7.08 -2.03 -4.13
C GLU A 293 -7.75 -1.28 -5.31
N PRO A 294 -7.83 0.06 -5.28
CA PRO A 294 -7.91 0.76 -6.55
C PRO A 294 -6.73 0.24 -7.38
N LEU A 295 -6.99 -0.13 -8.64
CA LEU A 295 -5.94 -0.27 -9.64
C LEU A 295 -5.26 1.11 -9.78
N GLU A 296 -4.43 1.51 -8.81
CA GLU A 296 -3.59 2.70 -8.84
C GLU A 296 -2.35 2.45 -9.70
N ARG A 297 -2.13 1.20 -10.12
CA ARG A 297 -1.08 0.79 -11.04
C ARG A 297 -1.44 1.18 -12.47
N GLY A 298 -1.27 2.46 -12.76
CA GLY A 298 -1.28 2.98 -14.12
C GLY A 298 -0.03 2.52 -14.86
N ILE A 299 -0.16 1.52 -15.73
CA ILE A 299 0.91 1.10 -16.64
C ILE A 299 0.79 1.93 -17.93
N ALA A 300 1.80 2.75 -18.20
CA ALA A 300 1.91 3.60 -19.38
C ALA A 300 2.48 2.86 -20.61
N ALA A 301 2.08 1.60 -20.85
CA ALA A 301 2.55 0.80 -21.97
C ALA A 301 1.39 0.22 -22.80
N PRO A 302 1.49 0.15 -24.14
CA PRO A 302 0.54 -0.59 -24.97
C PRO A 302 0.53 -2.07 -24.56
N HIS A 303 -0.61 -2.76 -24.70
CA HIS A 303 -0.82 -4.15 -24.25
C HIS A 303 0.27 -5.13 -24.77
N GLU A 304 0.83 -4.85 -25.93
CA GLU A 304 1.88 -5.65 -26.58
C GLU A 304 3.29 -5.43 -25.98
N ALA A 305 3.50 -4.32 -25.27
CA ALA A 305 4.74 -3.97 -24.58
C ALA A 305 4.65 -4.18 -23.05
N MET A 306 3.55 -4.74 -22.55
CA MET A 306 3.47 -5.16 -21.16
C MET A 306 4.46 -6.31 -20.94
N PRO A 307 5.38 -6.21 -19.96
CA PRO A 307 6.11 -7.39 -19.53
C PRO A 307 5.07 -8.42 -19.08
N LYS A 308 5.27 -9.70 -19.43
CA LYS A 308 4.45 -10.78 -18.87
C LYS A 308 4.52 -10.65 -17.35
N PHE A 309 3.40 -10.27 -16.75
CA PHE A 309 3.29 -10.12 -15.31
C PHE A 309 3.17 -11.52 -14.70
N GLU A 310 4.30 -12.21 -14.60
CA GLU A 310 4.41 -13.49 -13.90
C GLU A 310 4.58 -13.19 -12.41
N VAL A 311 3.45 -12.98 -11.72
CA VAL A 311 3.44 -13.01 -10.26
C VAL A 311 3.56 -14.47 -9.87
N THR A 312 4.69 -14.83 -9.28
CA THR A 312 4.86 -16.16 -8.70
C THR A 312 3.83 -16.37 -7.59
N GLU A 313 3.43 -17.61 -7.34
CA GLU A 313 2.49 -17.94 -6.27
C GLU A 313 2.97 -17.39 -4.91
N ALA A 314 4.26 -17.45 -4.63
CA ALA A 314 4.88 -16.85 -3.45
C ALA A 314 4.73 -15.32 -3.36
N GLN A 315 4.81 -14.61 -4.51
CA GLN A 315 4.56 -13.17 -4.56
C GLN A 315 3.07 -12.84 -4.39
N ILE A 316 2.16 -13.68 -4.91
CA ILE A 316 0.71 -13.54 -4.65
C ILE A 316 0.43 -13.73 -3.17
N GLU A 317 0.98 -14.77 -2.55
CA GLU A 317 0.83 -15.02 -1.12
C GLU A 317 1.41 -13.89 -0.28
N SER A 318 2.56 -13.34 -0.65
CA SER A 318 3.20 -12.21 0.04
C SER A 318 2.38 -10.92 -0.13
N LEU A 319 1.86 -10.65 -1.32
CA LEU A 319 1.00 -9.49 -1.58
C LEU A 319 -0.33 -9.61 -0.84
N VAL A 320 -0.95 -10.79 -0.84
CA VAL A 320 -2.18 -11.07 -0.10
C VAL A 320 -1.93 -10.97 1.40
N ALA A 321 -0.83 -11.51 1.91
CA ALA A 321 -0.45 -11.40 3.33
C ALA A 321 -0.20 -9.93 3.73
N PHE A 322 0.45 -9.15 2.86
CA PHE A 322 0.71 -7.75 3.09
C PHE A 322 -0.58 -6.91 3.05
N ILE A 323 -1.41 -7.05 2.01
CA ILE A 323 -2.72 -6.37 1.90
C ILE A 323 -3.59 -6.72 3.11
N ASN A 324 -3.70 -8.02 3.46
CA ASN A 324 -4.44 -8.44 4.64
C ASN A 324 -3.83 -7.95 5.97
N SER A 325 -2.57 -7.52 5.97
CA SER A 325 -1.92 -6.91 7.13
C SER A 325 -2.09 -5.39 7.18
N LEU A 326 -2.33 -4.72 6.06
CA LEU A 326 -2.48 -3.27 5.97
C LEU A 326 -3.90 -2.76 6.25
N GLU A 327 -4.91 -3.61 6.01
CA GLU A 327 -6.34 -3.35 6.29
C GLU A 327 -6.71 -3.69 7.71
#